data_AF-A0A6N7FW16-F1
#
_entry.id   AF-A0A6N7FW16-F1
#
_cell.length_a   1.000
_cell.length_b   1.000
_cell.length_c   1.000
_cell.angle_alpha   90.00
_cell.angle_beta   90.00
_cell.angle_gamma   90.00
#
_symmetry.space_group_name_H-M   'P 1'
#
loop_
_entity.id
_entity.type
_entity.pdbx_description
1 polymer ?
#
loop_
_entity_poly.entity_id
_entity_poly.type
_entity_poly.pdbx_seq_one_letter_code
_entity_poly.pdbx_strand_id
1 'polypeptide(L)'
;MSEDTNDEATVLCALDGCDNPLPPRPVDQHGRRKGGRPSSYCCKSHADAASRARRVAQAAAVIDPLSDLRQASESLSAVTTPVVEAITALQDRFAAAEDGAIAQVRRAEEESAVARKDAEDAVARAEQSDRARDAALVRAREDKQARATAEKAAATARAEADAVTKQAWETVAEHERAAGAADAARVVAENARDELAATLRSARAELDALREGRDVLRRERDEARTELGEQRAEVALLSERLSSARAQQASAENAAEHARKEVARTQDQAAEQAAEAQRQRAERDDALRRLAEEHAARRVAEHTAEAAQATAESLRTALAEANARVDTLLAAREARQEPSVPPDQAKSGDADDAQ
;
A
#
# COMPACT_ATOMS: atom_id res chain seq x y z
N MET A 1 -177.61 -84.11 56.80
CA MET A 1 -178.39 -85.34 56.60
C MET A 1 -177.43 -86.52 56.72
N SER A 2 -177.87 -87.57 57.43
CA SER A 2 -177.24 -88.89 57.60
C SER A 2 -176.17 -88.94 58.71
N GLU A 3 -176.59 -88.96 59.99
CA GLU A 3 -176.96 -90.14 60.84
C GLU A 3 -175.69 -90.88 61.29
N ASP A 4 -175.08 -90.56 62.45
CA ASP A 4 -175.50 -90.74 63.85
C ASP A 4 -176.03 -92.16 64.16
N THR A 5 -175.11 -93.03 64.59
CA THR A 5 -175.41 -94.19 65.46
C THR A 5 -174.40 -94.18 66.60
N ASN A 6 -174.95 -93.92 67.79
CA ASN A 6 -174.29 -93.70 69.06
C ASN A 6 -174.18 -95.05 69.78
N ASP A 7 -173.04 -95.72 69.65
CA ASP A 7 -172.68 -96.89 70.44
C ASP A 7 -171.80 -96.42 71.60
N GLU A 8 -172.10 -96.85 72.81
CA GLU A 8 -171.39 -96.55 74.05
C GLU A 8 -170.03 -97.28 74.05
N ALA A 9 -169.16 -96.88 73.12
CA ALA A 9 -167.86 -97.48 72.88
C ALA A 9 -166.91 -97.06 74.00
N THR A 10 -166.39 -98.05 74.72
CA THR A 10 -165.22 -97.93 75.60
C THR A 10 -164.14 -97.12 74.89
N VAL A 11 -163.97 -95.84 75.25
CA VAL A 11 -162.99 -94.97 74.60
C VAL A 11 -161.60 -95.42 75.06
N LEU A 12 -160.83 -95.96 74.13
CA LEU A 12 -159.50 -96.52 74.34
C LEU A 12 -158.41 -95.44 74.26
N CYS A 13 -157.23 -95.78 74.76
CA CYS A 13 -156.05 -94.92 74.75
C CYS A 13 -155.54 -94.67 73.31
N ALA A 14 -155.23 -93.41 72.95
CA ALA A 14 -154.78 -93.01 71.61
C ALA A 14 -153.29 -93.35 71.28
N LEU A 15 -152.70 -94.36 71.94
CA LEU A 15 -151.35 -94.85 71.65
C LEU A 15 -151.49 -96.14 70.84
N ASP A 16 -150.86 -96.23 69.66
CA ASP A 16 -150.91 -97.43 68.81
C ASP A 16 -150.50 -98.67 69.62
N GLY A 17 -151.44 -99.63 69.73
CA GLY A 17 -151.29 -100.88 70.48
C GLY A 17 -151.74 -100.86 71.95
N CYS A 18 -152.49 -99.85 72.42
CA CYS A 18 -153.02 -99.82 73.79
C CYS A 18 -154.55 -99.89 73.88
N ASP A 19 -155.06 -101.03 74.38
CA ASP A 19 -156.50 -101.29 74.52
C ASP A 19 -157.08 -100.97 75.92
N ASN A 20 -156.41 -100.13 76.72
CA ASN A 20 -156.89 -99.78 78.06
C ASN A 20 -157.95 -98.66 78.01
N PRO A 21 -159.09 -98.80 78.73
CA PRO A 21 -160.13 -97.79 78.77
C PRO A 21 -159.67 -96.54 79.53
N LEU A 22 -160.15 -95.37 79.10
CA LEU A 22 -159.80 -94.09 79.73
C LEU A 22 -160.39 -93.96 81.16
N PRO A 23 -159.65 -93.35 82.11
CA PRO A 23 -160.13 -93.17 83.48
C PRO A 23 -161.36 -92.24 83.54
N PRO A 24 -162.32 -92.50 84.46
CA PRO A 24 -163.57 -91.76 84.55
C PRO A 24 -163.32 -90.30 84.95
N ARG A 25 -164.15 -89.39 84.43
CA ARG A 25 -163.98 -87.95 84.62
C ARG A 25 -164.23 -87.54 86.07
N PRO A 26 -163.38 -86.68 86.67
CA PRO A 26 -163.59 -86.20 88.03
C PRO A 26 -164.85 -85.31 88.11
N VAL A 27 -165.72 -85.63 89.06
CA VAL A 27 -166.92 -84.86 89.44
C VAL A 27 -166.64 -84.10 90.74
N ASP A 28 -167.24 -82.92 90.90
CA ASP A 28 -167.15 -82.13 92.14
C ASP A 28 -168.11 -82.62 93.23
N GLN A 29 -168.03 -81.99 94.40
CA GLN A 29 -168.80 -82.37 95.60
C GLN A 29 -170.33 -82.18 95.43
N HIS A 30 -170.78 -81.58 94.33
CA HIS A 30 -172.18 -81.40 93.98
C HIS A 30 -172.60 -82.24 92.76
N GLY A 31 -171.80 -83.24 92.39
CA GLY A 31 -172.09 -84.17 91.29
C GLY A 31 -171.98 -83.55 89.90
N ARG A 32 -171.45 -82.32 89.78
CA ARG A 32 -171.24 -81.66 88.50
C ARG A 32 -169.83 -81.94 87.97
N ARG A 33 -169.73 -82.16 86.66
CA ARG A 33 -168.47 -82.51 85.99
C ARG A 33 -167.54 -81.30 85.99
N LYS A 34 -166.32 -81.45 86.54
CA LYS A 34 -165.34 -80.36 86.62
C LYS A 34 -164.75 -80.13 85.22
N GLY A 35 -165.01 -78.97 84.64
CA GLY A 35 -164.61 -78.61 83.28
C GLY A 35 -163.09 -78.68 83.07
N GLY A 36 -162.67 -79.55 82.15
CA GLY A 36 -161.29 -79.76 81.68
C GLY A 36 -161.32 -80.69 80.45
N ARG A 37 -160.37 -80.50 79.52
CA ARG A 37 -160.32 -81.26 78.25
C ARG A 37 -160.13 -82.76 78.55
N PRO A 38 -160.88 -83.68 77.91
CA PRO A 38 -160.70 -85.12 78.12
C PRO A 38 -159.25 -85.55 77.85
N SER A 39 -158.69 -86.39 78.72
CA SER A 39 -157.37 -86.97 78.47
C SER A 39 -157.50 -88.04 77.38
N SER A 40 -156.71 -87.92 76.32
CA SER A 40 -156.69 -88.87 75.20
C SER A 40 -155.94 -90.18 75.53
N TYR A 41 -155.32 -90.27 76.70
CA TYR A 41 -154.44 -91.36 77.11
C TYR A 41 -154.83 -91.87 78.49
N CYS A 42 -154.76 -93.18 78.71
CA CYS A 42 -155.14 -93.80 79.98
C CYS A 42 -154.16 -93.45 81.13
N CYS A 43 -152.93 -93.05 80.80
CA CYS A 43 -151.93 -92.59 81.75
C CYS A 43 -150.91 -91.65 81.08
N LYS A 44 -150.14 -90.91 81.90
CA LYS A 44 -149.11 -89.97 81.44
C LYS A 44 -148.00 -90.65 80.64
N SER A 45 -147.61 -91.89 80.98
CA SER A 45 -146.56 -92.60 80.25
C SER A 45 -146.94 -92.87 78.79
N HIS A 46 -148.22 -93.08 78.48
CA HIS A 46 -148.69 -93.27 77.11
C HIS A 46 -148.77 -91.97 76.32
N ALA A 47 -149.09 -90.85 76.98
CA ALA A 47 -148.94 -89.53 76.37
C ALA A 47 -147.47 -89.24 76.01
N ASP A 48 -146.54 -89.57 76.91
CA ASP A 48 -145.10 -89.39 76.68
C ASP A 48 -144.55 -90.34 75.60
N ALA A 49 -145.03 -91.60 75.54
CA ALA A 49 -144.66 -92.55 74.49
C ALA A 49 -145.15 -92.10 73.11
N ALA A 50 -146.40 -91.63 72.99
CA ALA A 50 -146.94 -91.08 71.75
C ALA A 50 -146.20 -89.81 71.31
N SER A 51 -145.77 -88.97 72.26
CA SER A 51 -144.94 -87.81 71.95
C SER A 51 -143.53 -88.21 71.49
N ARG A 52 -142.93 -89.27 72.04
CA ARG A 52 -141.63 -89.77 71.58
C ARG A 52 -141.72 -90.36 70.18
N ALA A 53 -142.75 -91.17 69.89
CA ALA A 53 -142.98 -91.73 68.56
C ALA A 53 -143.12 -90.63 67.49
N ARG A 54 -143.88 -89.56 67.77
CA ARG A 54 -144.01 -88.41 66.85
C ARG A 54 -142.68 -87.69 66.59
N ARG A 55 -141.83 -87.53 67.61
CA ARG A 55 -140.51 -86.90 67.45
C ARG A 55 -139.54 -87.75 66.64
N VAL A 56 -139.58 -89.08 66.80
CA VAL A 56 -138.75 -90.01 66.01
C VAL A 56 -139.17 -89.98 64.53
N ALA A 57 -140.47 -89.98 64.25
CA ALA A 57 -140.97 -89.89 62.87
C ALA A 57 -140.61 -88.56 62.19
N GLN A 58 -140.67 -87.44 62.92
CA GLN A 58 -140.25 -86.13 62.38
C GLN A 58 -138.73 -86.01 62.18
N ALA A 59 -137.92 -86.70 62.99
CA ALA A 59 -136.46 -86.72 62.81
C ALA A 59 -136.04 -87.56 61.59
N ALA A 60 -136.68 -88.70 61.35
CA ALA A 60 -136.41 -89.54 60.18
C ALA A 60 -136.70 -88.82 58.86
N ALA A 61 -137.79 -88.03 58.79
CA ALA A 61 -138.16 -87.27 57.60
C ALA A 61 -137.17 -86.13 57.22
N VAL A 62 -136.25 -85.76 58.11
CA VAL A 62 -135.26 -84.69 57.88
C VAL A 62 -133.84 -85.24 57.77
N ILE A 63 -133.52 -86.30 58.51
CA ILE A 63 -132.15 -86.85 58.57
C ILE A 63 -131.80 -87.66 57.31
N ASP A 64 -132.72 -88.49 56.82
CA ASP A 64 -132.47 -89.34 55.65
C ASP A 64 -132.18 -88.54 54.36
N PRO A 65 -132.96 -87.49 53.99
CA PRO A 65 -132.63 -86.69 52.82
C PRO A 65 -131.33 -85.87 52.98
N LEU A 66 -130.90 -85.57 54.22
CA LEU A 66 -129.62 -84.90 54.47
C LEU A 66 -128.42 -85.85 54.40
N SER A 67 -128.58 -87.13 54.76
CA SER A 67 -127.52 -88.13 54.57
C SER A 67 -127.30 -88.44 53.10
N ASP A 68 -128.37 -88.53 52.31
CA ASP A 68 -128.26 -88.78 50.86
C ASP A 68 -127.59 -87.61 50.12
N LEU A 69 -127.88 -86.37 50.51
CA LEU A 69 -127.22 -85.18 49.96
C LEU A 69 -125.74 -85.11 50.35
N ARG A 70 -125.39 -85.59 51.55
CA ARG A 70 -124.00 -85.67 52.02
C ARG A 70 -123.21 -86.78 51.32
N GLN A 71 -123.83 -87.93 51.09
CA GLN A 71 -123.21 -89.02 50.34
C GLN A 71 -123.07 -88.67 48.85
N ALA A 72 -124.05 -87.98 48.28
CA ALA A 72 -123.97 -87.45 46.93
C ALA A 72 -122.86 -86.38 46.81
N SER A 73 -122.71 -85.47 47.78
CA SER A 73 -121.64 -84.47 47.76
C SER A 73 -120.25 -85.06 48.00
N GLU A 74 -120.12 -86.12 48.81
CA GLU A 74 -118.87 -86.88 48.99
C GLU A 74 -118.50 -87.64 47.71
N SER A 75 -119.46 -88.26 47.04
CA SER A 75 -119.23 -88.92 45.74
C SER A 75 -118.85 -87.92 44.63
N LEU A 76 -119.46 -86.74 44.64
CA LEU A 76 -119.12 -85.66 43.71
C LEU A 76 -117.73 -85.09 44.02
N SER A 77 -117.38 -84.92 45.29
CA SER A 77 -116.05 -84.49 45.72
C SER A 77 -114.97 -85.49 45.31
N ALA A 78 -115.22 -86.79 45.46
CA ALA A 78 -114.29 -87.85 45.04
C ALA A 78 -114.00 -87.83 43.52
N VAL A 79 -114.94 -87.35 42.70
CA VAL A 79 -114.76 -87.22 41.24
C VAL A 79 -114.23 -85.83 40.85
N THR A 80 -114.60 -84.78 41.59
CA THR A 80 -114.21 -83.39 41.24
C THR A 80 -112.85 -82.97 41.79
N THR A 81 -112.40 -83.49 42.94
CA THR A 81 -111.07 -83.19 43.49
C THR A 81 -109.93 -83.55 42.51
N PRO A 82 -109.89 -84.75 41.89
CA PRO A 82 -108.87 -85.08 40.89
C PRO A 82 -108.93 -84.19 39.64
N VAL A 83 -110.12 -83.72 39.26
CA VAL A 83 -110.32 -82.82 38.12
C VAL A 83 -109.82 -81.42 38.45
N VAL A 84 -110.11 -80.90 39.65
CA VAL A 84 -109.58 -79.61 40.12
C VAL A 84 -108.06 -79.69 40.26
N GLU A 85 -107.51 -80.75 40.84
CA GLU A 85 -106.06 -80.99 40.92
C GLU A 85 -105.42 -81.07 39.53
N ALA A 86 -106.05 -81.74 38.56
CA ALA A 86 -105.57 -81.80 37.18
C ALA A 86 -105.62 -80.42 36.49
N ILE A 87 -106.66 -79.61 36.74
CA ILE A 87 -106.76 -78.23 36.23
C ILE A 87 -105.69 -77.34 36.86
N THR A 88 -105.47 -77.43 38.18
CA THR A 88 -104.40 -76.69 38.86
C THR A 88 -103.02 -77.13 38.34
N ALA A 89 -102.78 -78.43 38.19
CA ALA A 89 -101.53 -78.92 37.61
C ALA A 89 -101.33 -78.48 36.14
N LEU A 90 -102.42 -78.33 35.37
CA LEU A 90 -102.39 -77.79 34.02
C LEU A 90 -102.08 -76.28 34.04
N GLN A 91 -102.70 -75.53 34.95
CA GLN A 91 -102.44 -74.11 35.18
C GLN A 91 -100.98 -73.87 35.59
N ASP A 92 -100.44 -74.69 36.50
CA ASP A 92 -99.03 -74.62 36.93
C ASP A 92 -98.08 -74.93 35.77
N ARG A 93 -98.41 -75.92 34.92
CA ARG A 93 -97.63 -76.23 33.71
C ARG A 93 -97.68 -75.10 32.68
N PHE A 94 -98.85 -74.46 32.51
CA PHE A 94 -98.98 -73.30 31.63
C PHE A 94 -98.22 -72.09 32.18
N ALA A 95 -98.30 -71.81 33.48
CA ALA A 95 -97.52 -70.76 34.13
C ALA A 95 -96.02 -71.01 34.01
N ALA A 96 -95.55 -72.24 34.24
CA ALA A 96 -94.15 -72.61 34.07
C ALA A 96 -93.68 -72.50 32.61
N ALA A 97 -94.54 -72.83 31.64
CA ALA A 97 -94.24 -72.67 30.22
C ALA A 97 -94.23 -71.20 29.79
N GLU A 98 -95.15 -70.38 30.31
CA GLU A 98 -95.20 -68.92 30.11
C GLU A 98 -93.95 -68.26 30.70
N ASP A 99 -93.61 -68.57 31.96
CA ASP A 99 -92.38 -68.10 32.62
C ASP A 99 -91.13 -68.53 31.86
N GLY A 100 -91.09 -69.78 31.37
CA GLY A 100 -90.00 -70.31 30.56
C GLY A 100 -89.86 -69.57 29.22
N ALA A 101 -90.97 -69.30 28.53
CA ALA A 101 -91.00 -68.56 27.28
C ALA A 101 -90.61 -67.09 27.48
N ILE A 102 -91.11 -66.44 28.53
CA ILE A 102 -90.73 -65.07 28.91
C ILE A 102 -89.24 -65.02 29.25
N ALA A 103 -88.72 -65.99 30.01
CA ALA A 103 -87.30 -66.08 30.33
C ALA A 103 -86.42 -66.35 29.11
N GLN A 104 -86.92 -67.07 28.10
CA GLN A 104 -86.21 -67.29 26.84
C GLN A 104 -86.20 -66.02 25.98
N VAL A 105 -87.32 -65.30 25.88
CA VAL A 105 -87.40 -64.03 25.15
C VAL A 105 -86.49 -62.99 25.81
N ARG A 106 -86.53 -62.85 27.14
CA ARG A 106 -85.63 -61.94 27.87
C ARG A 106 -84.16 -62.26 27.63
N ARG A 107 -83.78 -63.54 27.69
CA ARG A 107 -82.41 -63.97 27.37
C ARG A 107 -82.03 -63.63 25.92
N ALA A 108 -82.91 -63.89 24.96
CA ALA A 108 -82.67 -63.56 23.56
C ALA A 108 -82.57 -62.03 23.33
N GLU A 109 -83.37 -61.24 24.03
CA GLU A 109 -83.32 -59.77 23.99
C GLU A 109 -82.02 -59.24 24.61
N GLU A 110 -81.59 -59.78 25.76
CA GLU A 110 -80.32 -59.45 26.41
C GLU A 110 -79.13 -59.83 25.50
N GLU A 111 -79.11 -61.04 24.95
CA GLU A 111 -78.09 -61.49 23.99
C GLU A 111 -78.07 -60.62 22.73
N SER A 112 -79.22 -60.25 22.19
CA SER A 112 -79.31 -59.34 21.04
C SER A 112 -78.83 -57.94 21.36
N ALA A 113 -79.15 -57.41 22.55
CA ALA A 113 -78.67 -56.11 23.02
C ALA A 113 -77.15 -56.10 23.21
N VAL A 114 -76.59 -57.16 23.80
CA VAL A 114 -75.13 -57.34 23.91
C VAL A 114 -74.49 -57.42 22.54
N ALA A 115 -75.01 -58.26 21.62
CA ALA A 115 -74.47 -58.39 20.27
C ALA A 115 -74.53 -57.08 19.47
N ARG A 116 -75.60 -56.28 19.62
CA ARG A 116 -75.70 -54.95 19.01
C ARG A 116 -74.66 -53.99 19.57
N LYS A 117 -74.52 -53.94 20.89
CA LYS A 117 -73.51 -53.12 21.56
C LYS A 117 -72.09 -53.51 21.13
N ASP A 118 -71.78 -54.81 21.09
CA ASP A 118 -70.47 -55.31 20.66
C ASP A 118 -70.19 -54.94 19.19
N ALA A 119 -71.20 -54.98 18.32
CA ALA A 119 -71.09 -54.55 16.94
C ALA A 119 -70.85 -53.03 16.82
N GLU A 120 -71.58 -52.21 17.59
CA GLU A 120 -71.37 -50.75 17.66
C GLU A 120 -69.95 -50.42 18.16
N ASP A 121 -69.49 -51.09 19.23
CA ASP A 121 -68.14 -50.92 19.78
C ASP A 121 -67.05 -51.38 18.78
N ALA A 122 -67.31 -52.42 18.00
CA ALA A 122 -66.40 -52.87 16.94
C ALA A 122 -66.31 -51.83 15.80
N VAL A 123 -67.44 -51.26 15.37
CA VAL A 123 -67.47 -50.19 14.36
C VAL A 123 -66.74 -48.94 14.88
N ALA A 124 -67.02 -48.51 16.12
CA ALA A 124 -66.35 -47.37 16.72
C ALA A 124 -64.82 -47.54 16.81
N ARG A 125 -64.34 -48.74 17.15
CA ARG A 125 -62.90 -49.07 17.14
C ARG A 125 -62.30 -49.05 15.74
N ALA A 126 -63.02 -49.57 14.74
CA ALA A 126 -62.57 -49.52 13.35
C ALA A 126 -62.44 -48.08 12.84
N GLU A 127 -63.46 -47.24 13.07
CA GLU A 127 -63.44 -45.81 12.71
C GLU A 127 -62.32 -45.04 13.44
N GLN A 128 -62.05 -45.36 14.71
CA GLN A 128 -60.92 -44.78 15.43
C GLN A 128 -59.58 -45.19 14.81
N SER A 129 -59.43 -46.46 14.43
CA SER A 129 -58.22 -46.96 13.77
C SER A 129 -58.00 -46.31 12.41
N ASP A 130 -59.06 -46.14 11.60
CA ASP A 130 -58.97 -45.46 10.31
C ASP A 130 -58.59 -43.99 10.48
N ARG A 131 -59.21 -43.27 11.44
CA ARG A 131 -58.81 -41.89 11.76
C ARG A 131 -57.35 -41.80 12.22
N ALA A 132 -56.89 -42.74 13.04
CA ALA A 132 -55.50 -42.79 13.49
C ALA A 132 -54.53 -43.05 12.33
N ARG A 133 -54.88 -43.97 11.41
CA ARG A 133 -54.11 -44.26 10.19
C ARG A 133 -54.03 -43.02 9.31
N ASP A 134 -55.14 -42.36 9.05
CA ASP A 134 -55.19 -41.18 8.18
C ASP A 134 -54.41 -40.02 8.78
N ALA A 135 -54.52 -39.78 10.09
CA ALA A 135 -53.70 -38.80 10.80
C ALA A 135 -52.19 -39.13 10.74
N ALA A 136 -51.81 -40.41 10.86
CA ALA A 136 -50.42 -40.84 10.72
C ALA A 136 -49.89 -40.63 9.28
N LEU A 137 -50.71 -40.87 8.25
CA LEU A 137 -50.34 -40.62 6.86
C LEU A 137 -50.16 -39.13 6.55
N VAL A 138 -51.01 -38.26 7.12
CA VAL A 138 -50.85 -36.80 6.99
C VAL A 138 -49.54 -36.36 7.65
N ARG A 139 -49.29 -36.75 8.91
CA ARG A 139 -48.05 -36.43 9.62
C ARG A 139 -46.80 -36.92 8.87
N ALA A 140 -46.83 -38.15 8.32
CA ALA A 140 -45.71 -38.67 7.55
C ALA A 140 -45.44 -37.85 6.26
N ARG A 141 -46.48 -37.31 5.62
CA ARG A 141 -46.32 -36.42 4.45
C ARG A 141 -45.75 -35.07 4.86
N GLU A 142 -46.25 -34.48 5.95
CA GLU A 142 -45.75 -33.23 6.51
C GLU A 142 -44.28 -33.35 6.92
N ASP A 143 -43.90 -34.43 7.62
CA ASP A 143 -42.51 -34.72 7.99
C ASP A 143 -41.60 -34.86 6.77
N LYS A 144 -42.08 -35.53 5.71
CA LYS A 144 -41.31 -35.66 4.46
C LYS A 144 -41.12 -34.30 3.78
N GLN A 145 -42.14 -33.45 3.76
CA GLN A 145 -42.05 -32.10 3.21
C GLN A 145 -41.13 -31.21 4.06
N ALA A 146 -41.23 -31.29 5.39
CA ALA A 146 -40.36 -30.57 6.32
C ALA A 146 -38.88 -30.98 6.15
N ARG A 147 -38.60 -32.28 6.00
CA ARG A 147 -37.24 -32.76 5.70
C ARG A 147 -36.73 -32.27 4.35
N ALA A 148 -37.53 -32.38 3.30
CA ALA A 148 -37.12 -31.91 1.96
C ALA A 148 -36.86 -30.40 1.93
N THR A 149 -37.67 -29.59 2.64
CA THR A 149 -37.45 -28.14 2.75
C THR A 149 -36.21 -27.80 3.57
N ALA A 150 -35.98 -28.51 4.69
CA ALA A 150 -34.77 -28.37 5.49
C ALA A 150 -33.50 -28.76 4.72
N GLU A 151 -33.53 -29.86 3.97
CA GLU A 151 -32.42 -30.30 3.11
C GLU A 151 -32.12 -29.28 2.02
N LYS A 152 -33.17 -28.74 1.36
CA LYS A 152 -33.00 -27.68 0.36
C LYS A 152 -32.39 -26.42 0.97
N ALA A 153 -32.87 -25.98 2.14
CA ALA A 153 -32.33 -24.81 2.83
C ALA A 153 -30.86 -25.03 3.24
N ALA A 154 -30.52 -26.23 3.74
CA ALA A 154 -29.15 -26.59 4.07
C ALA A 154 -28.23 -26.62 2.83
N ALA A 155 -28.73 -27.12 1.69
CA ALA A 155 -27.99 -27.11 0.43
C ALA A 155 -27.75 -25.68 -0.08
N THR A 156 -28.76 -24.80 -0.02
CA THR A 156 -28.63 -23.39 -0.38
C THR A 156 -27.63 -22.68 0.53
N ALA A 157 -27.72 -22.86 1.86
CA ALA A 157 -26.79 -22.25 2.80
C ALA A 157 -25.33 -22.69 2.57
N ARG A 158 -25.10 -23.97 2.22
CA ARG A 158 -23.77 -24.46 1.84
C ARG A 158 -23.27 -23.80 0.56
N ALA A 159 -24.09 -23.74 -0.48
CA ALA A 159 -23.72 -23.10 -1.74
C ALA A 159 -23.42 -21.60 -1.57
N GLU A 160 -24.17 -20.88 -0.73
CA GLU A 160 -23.91 -19.49 -0.38
C GLU A 160 -22.59 -19.33 0.39
N ALA A 161 -22.32 -20.20 1.37
CA ALA A 161 -21.06 -20.19 2.12
C ALA A 161 -19.85 -20.48 1.22
N ASP A 162 -19.96 -21.42 0.29
CA ASP A 162 -18.92 -21.73 -0.69
C ASP A 162 -18.69 -20.55 -1.65
N ALA A 163 -19.76 -19.88 -2.09
CA ALA A 163 -19.67 -18.69 -2.94
C ALA A 163 -18.97 -17.52 -2.22
N VAL A 164 -19.34 -17.24 -0.97
CA VAL A 164 -18.69 -16.22 -0.13
C VAL A 164 -17.22 -16.55 0.09
N THR A 165 -16.90 -17.82 0.36
CA THR A 165 -15.52 -18.28 0.54
C THR A 165 -14.71 -18.07 -0.74
N LYS A 166 -15.26 -18.43 -1.90
CA LYS A 166 -14.61 -18.22 -3.20
C LYS A 166 -14.37 -16.73 -3.46
N GLN A 167 -15.37 -15.88 -3.23
CA GLN A 167 -15.24 -14.43 -3.40
C GLN A 167 -14.17 -13.84 -2.47
N ALA A 168 -14.10 -14.30 -1.21
CA ALA A 168 -13.07 -13.88 -0.27
C ALA A 168 -11.67 -14.27 -0.75
N TRP A 169 -11.49 -15.48 -1.28
CA TRP A 169 -10.21 -15.91 -1.88
C TRP A 169 -9.85 -15.10 -3.12
N GLU A 170 -10.81 -14.76 -3.99
CA GLU A 170 -10.57 -13.90 -5.15
C GLU A 170 -10.12 -12.50 -4.71
N THR A 171 -10.75 -11.92 -3.68
CA THR A 171 -10.35 -10.62 -3.10
C THR A 171 -8.96 -10.68 -2.46
N VAL A 172 -8.63 -11.76 -1.73
CA VAL A 172 -7.27 -11.96 -1.19
C VAL A 172 -6.24 -12.03 -2.32
N ALA A 173 -6.51 -12.80 -3.38
CA ALA A 173 -5.61 -12.91 -4.52
C ALA A 173 -5.45 -11.59 -5.29
N GLU A 174 -6.48 -10.73 -5.34
CA GLU A 174 -6.38 -9.37 -5.87
C GLU A 174 -5.48 -8.48 -5.01
N HIS A 175 -5.64 -8.51 -3.69
CA HIS A 175 -4.80 -7.76 -2.77
C HIS A 175 -3.34 -8.22 -2.80
N GLU A 176 -3.08 -9.53 -2.89
CA GLU A 176 -1.73 -10.07 -3.02
C GLU A 176 -1.07 -9.65 -4.34
N ARG A 177 -1.82 -9.69 -5.45
CA ARG A 177 -1.33 -9.17 -6.74
C ARG A 177 -1.04 -7.67 -6.69
N ALA A 178 -1.90 -6.88 -6.05
CA ALA A 178 -1.71 -5.45 -5.88
C ALA A 178 -0.51 -5.13 -4.98
N ALA A 179 -0.33 -5.87 -3.88
CA ALA A 179 0.82 -5.76 -2.99
C ALA A 179 2.13 -6.11 -3.73
N GLY A 180 2.14 -7.22 -4.48
CA GLY A 180 3.29 -7.61 -5.30
C GLY A 180 3.65 -6.56 -6.36
N ALA A 181 2.65 -5.97 -7.02
CA ALA A 181 2.87 -4.87 -7.97
C ALA A 181 3.42 -3.61 -7.29
N ALA A 182 2.93 -3.28 -6.09
CA ALA A 182 3.41 -2.14 -5.31
C ALA A 182 4.88 -2.34 -4.84
N ASP A 183 5.24 -3.54 -4.38
CA ASP A 183 6.62 -3.86 -4.02
C ASP A 183 7.55 -3.82 -5.24
N ALA A 184 7.13 -4.36 -6.38
CA ALA A 184 7.89 -4.27 -7.62
C ALA A 184 8.11 -2.80 -8.05
N ALA A 185 7.06 -1.97 -8.00
CA ALA A 185 7.16 -0.54 -8.30
C ALA A 185 8.10 0.19 -7.33
N ARG A 186 8.07 -0.15 -6.03
CA ARG A 186 8.99 0.39 -5.02
C ARG A 186 10.44 0.06 -5.34
N VAL A 187 10.74 -1.19 -5.67
CA VAL A 187 12.10 -1.62 -6.05
C VAL A 187 12.59 -0.89 -7.31
N VAL A 188 11.73 -0.73 -8.32
CA VAL A 188 12.06 0.03 -9.54
C VAL A 188 12.35 1.50 -9.20
N ALA A 189 11.54 2.12 -8.33
CA ALA A 189 11.76 3.50 -7.90
C ALA A 189 13.05 3.67 -7.07
N GLU A 190 13.36 2.72 -6.19
CA GLU A 190 14.61 2.68 -5.42
C GLU A 190 15.83 2.57 -6.35
N ASN A 191 15.79 1.64 -7.32
CA ASN A 191 16.85 1.48 -8.30
C ASN A 191 17.04 2.74 -9.16
N ALA A 192 15.96 3.33 -9.66
CA ALA A 192 16.01 4.56 -10.46
C ALA A 192 16.60 5.74 -9.64
N ARG A 193 16.24 5.85 -8.36
CA ARG A 193 16.81 6.86 -7.46
C ARG A 193 18.31 6.65 -7.29
N ASP A 194 18.74 5.42 -7.08
CA ASP A 194 20.15 5.08 -6.85
C ASP A 194 21.01 5.29 -8.11
N GLU A 195 20.46 4.98 -9.29
CA GLU A 195 21.08 5.27 -10.60
C GLU A 195 21.21 6.79 -10.85
N LEU A 196 20.16 7.56 -10.57
CA LEU A 196 20.21 9.03 -10.65
C LEU A 196 21.22 9.62 -9.66
N ALA A 197 21.30 9.07 -8.44
CA ALA A 197 22.28 9.49 -7.45
C ALA A 197 23.72 9.16 -7.89
N ALA A 198 23.95 8.01 -8.53
CA ALA A 198 25.24 7.65 -9.11
C ALA A 198 25.62 8.59 -10.26
N THR A 199 24.68 8.88 -11.16
CA THR A 199 24.85 9.81 -12.28
C THR A 199 25.19 11.22 -11.79
N LEU A 200 24.49 11.71 -10.76
CA LEU A 200 24.75 13.01 -10.16
C LEU A 200 26.15 13.07 -9.51
N ARG A 201 26.61 11.99 -8.88
CA ARG A 201 27.98 11.91 -8.33
C ARG A 201 29.03 11.93 -9.45
N SER A 202 28.82 11.20 -10.55
CA SER A 202 29.72 11.22 -11.72
C SER A 202 29.80 12.62 -12.32
N ALA A 203 28.65 13.25 -12.59
CA ALA A 203 28.60 14.58 -13.17
C ALA A 203 29.26 15.64 -12.28
N ARG A 204 29.17 15.52 -10.95
CA ARG A 204 29.88 16.39 -10.01
C ARG A 204 31.39 16.18 -10.09
N ALA A 205 31.86 14.93 -10.11
CA ALA A 205 33.27 14.62 -10.25
C ALA A 205 33.85 15.13 -11.58
N GLU A 206 33.12 14.97 -12.69
CA GLU A 206 33.48 15.52 -14.00
C GLU A 206 33.55 17.06 -13.98
N LEU A 207 32.58 17.72 -13.36
CA LEU A 207 32.58 19.18 -13.21
C LEU A 207 33.77 19.67 -12.39
N ASP A 208 34.11 18.98 -11.31
CA ASP A 208 35.26 19.34 -10.47
C ASP A 208 36.59 19.12 -11.22
N ALA A 209 36.72 18.02 -11.97
CA ALA A 209 37.87 17.80 -12.86
C ALA A 209 38.00 18.88 -13.95
N LEU A 210 36.87 19.32 -14.54
CA LEU A 210 36.85 20.41 -15.52
C LEU A 210 37.26 21.76 -14.88
N ARG A 211 36.86 22.01 -13.63
CA ARG A 211 37.26 23.21 -12.88
C ARG A 211 38.75 23.20 -12.59
N GLU A 212 39.30 22.07 -12.14
CA GLU A 212 40.73 21.89 -11.93
C GLU A 212 41.50 22.09 -13.24
N GLY A 213 41.06 21.47 -14.33
CA GLY A 213 41.66 21.64 -15.66
C GLY A 213 41.63 23.10 -16.14
N ARG A 214 40.52 23.80 -15.95
CA ARG A 214 40.41 25.25 -16.24
C ARG A 214 41.40 26.06 -15.40
N ASP A 215 41.57 25.74 -14.13
CA ASP A 215 42.46 26.47 -13.23
C ASP A 215 43.94 26.19 -13.52
N VAL A 216 44.28 25.00 -14.03
CA VAL A 216 45.59 24.69 -14.62
C VAL A 216 45.83 25.54 -15.87
N LEU A 217 44.93 25.48 -16.87
CA LEU A 217 45.06 26.27 -18.10
C LEU A 217 45.13 27.78 -17.84
N ARG A 218 44.43 28.27 -16.81
CA ARG A 218 44.51 29.66 -16.38
C ARG A 218 45.92 30.02 -15.90
N ARG A 219 46.53 29.16 -15.08
CA ARG A 219 47.91 29.36 -14.59
C ARG A 219 48.91 29.34 -15.72
N GLU A 220 48.84 28.33 -16.61
CA GLU A 220 49.71 28.24 -17.79
C GLU A 220 49.61 29.48 -18.68
N ARG A 221 48.40 30.01 -18.89
CA ARG A 221 48.18 31.26 -19.63
C ARG A 221 48.81 32.47 -18.93
N ASP A 222 48.68 32.56 -17.62
CA ASP A 222 49.22 33.69 -16.85
C ASP A 222 50.76 33.63 -16.76
N GLU A 223 51.34 32.43 -16.68
CA GLU A 223 52.78 32.15 -16.83
C GLU A 223 53.28 32.55 -18.23
N ALA A 224 52.65 32.06 -19.29
CA ALA A 224 53.02 32.41 -20.68
C ALA A 224 52.92 33.92 -20.96
N ARG A 225 51.96 34.62 -20.35
CA ARG A 225 51.87 36.10 -20.43
C ARG A 225 53.01 36.79 -19.74
N THR A 226 53.46 36.25 -18.61
CA THR A 226 54.61 36.77 -17.86
C THR A 226 55.88 36.58 -18.67
N GLU A 227 56.14 35.37 -19.18
CA GLU A 227 57.27 35.05 -20.06
C GLU A 227 57.29 35.94 -21.31
N LEU A 228 56.14 36.14 -21.96
CA LEU A 228 56.04 37.04 -23.11
C LEU A 228 56.37 38.50 -22.73
N GLY A 229 55.98 38.94 -21.53
CA GLY A 229 56.33 40.25 -21.00
C GLY A 229 57.84 40.41 -20.79
N GLU A 230 58.47 39.41 -20.19
CA GLU A 230 59.93 39.35 -19.97
C GLU A 230 60.70 39.35 -21.29
N GLN A 231 60.30 38.52 -22.26
CA GLN A 231 60.91 38.48 -23.60
C GLN A 231 60.77 39.82 -24.32
N ARG A 232 59.62 40.51 -24.22
CA ARG A 232 59.44 41.84 -24.80
C ARG A 232 60.36 42.88 -24.15
N ALA A 233 60.53 42.82 -22.82
CA ALA A 233 61.46 43.69 -22.12
C ALA A 233 62.92 43.42 -22.52
N GLU A 234 63.30 42.15 -22.67
CA GLU A 234 64.62 41.75 -23.15
C GLU A 234 64.88 42.23 -24.59
N VAL A 235 63.92 42.05 -25.50
CA VAL A 235 64.03 42.55 -26.88
C VAL A 235 64.15 44.07 -26.91
N ALA A 236 63.40 44.80 -26.07
CA ALA A 236 63.53 46.25 -25.96
C ALA A 236 64.94 46.66 -25.48
N LEU A 237 65.45 46.01 -24.43
CA LEU A 237 66.81 46.25 -23.91
C LEU A 237 67.90 45.93 -24.94
N LEU A 238 67.80 44.81 -25.65
CA LEU A 238 68.73 44.44 -26.71
C LEU A 238 68.68 45.43 -27.88
N SER A 239 67.49 45.93 -28.22
CA SER A 239 67.31 46.96 -29.24
C SER A 239 67.95 48.30 -28.84
N GLU A 240 67.83 48.70 -27.57
CA GLU A 240 68.50 49.88 -27.00
C GLU A 240 70.03 49.71 -26.97
N ARG A 241 70.53 48.52 -26.57
CA ARG A 241 71.97 48.22 -26.61
C ARG A 241 72.51 48.25 -28.03
N LEU A 242 71.76 47.70 -29.00
CA LEU A 242 72.14 47.72 -30.41
C LEU A 242 72.14 49.14 -30.98
N SER A 243 71.16 49.98 -30.65
CA SER A 243 71.13 51.38 -31.10
C SER A 243 72.28 52.18 -30.49
N SER A 244 72.57 51.97 -29.20
CA SER A 244 73.74 52.57 -28.51
C SER A 244 75.06 52.12 -29.14
N ALA A 245 75.25 50.83 -29.39
CA ALA A 245 76.45 50.30 -30.05
C ALA A 245 76.63 50.85 -31.47
N ARG A 246 75.54 50.98 -32.24
CA ARG A 246 75.58 51.63 -33.56
C ARG A 246 75.96 53.11 -33.47
N ALA A 247 75.45 53.84 -32.49
CA ALA A 247 75.84 55.23 -32.27
C ALA A 247 77.32 55.37 -31.87
N GLN A 248 77.82 54.48 -31.01
CA GLN A 248 79.24 54.41 -30.65
C GLN A 248 80.12 54.07 -31.86
N GLN A 249 79.70 53.11 -32.68
CA GLN A 249 80.39 52.76 -33.93
C GLN A 249 80.47 53.96 -34.87
N ALA A 250 79.33 54.63 -35.14
CA ALA A 250 79.30 55.82 -35.99
C ALA A 250 80.18 56.95 -35.42
N SER A 251 80.18 57.14 -34.09
CA SER A 251 81.07 58.11 -33.43
C SER A 251 82.55 57.74 -33.61
N ALA A 252 82.90 56.47 -33.50
CA ALA A 252 84.27 55.97 -33.69
C ALA A 252 84.71 56.09 -35.15
N GLU A 253 83.84 55.80 -36.11
CA GLU A 253 84.07 55.99 -37.55
C GLU A 253 84.30 57.48 -37.87
N ASN A 254 83.45 58.37 -37.35
CA ASN A 254 83.63 59.82 -37.49
C ASN A 254 84.94 60.31 -36.87
N ALA A 255 85.30 59.82 -35.68
CA ALA A 255 86.56 60.15 -35.03
C ALA A 255 87.77 59.64 -35.83
N ALA A 256 87.69 58.43 -36.39
CA ALA A 256 88.72 57.88 -37.26
C ALA A 256 88.85 58.66 -38.57
N GLU A 257 87.74 59.09 -39.18
CA GLU A 257 87.75 59.97 -40.35
C GLU A 257 88.37 61.33 -40.02
N HIS A 258 88.02 61.92 -38.87
CA HIS A 258 88.61 63.17 -38.41
C HIS A 258 90.11 63.03 -38.18
N ALA A 259 90.55 61.99 -37.48
CA ALA A 259 91.96 61.68 -37.29
C ALA A 259 92.70 61.47 -38.62
N ARG A 260 92.09 60.79 -39.61
CA ARG A 260 92.66 60.67 -40.97
C ARG A 260 92.81 62.04 -41.66
N LYS A 261 91.80 62.92 -41.55
CA LYS A 261 91.87 64.29 -42.08
C LYS A 261 92.93 65.13 -41.37
N GLU A 262 93.08 65.00 -40.05
CA GLU A 262 94.14 65.66 -39.29
C GLU A 262 95.52 65.15 -39.69
N VAL A 263 95.71 63.83 -39.79
CA VAL A 263 96.96 63.23 -40.29
C VAL A 263 97.28 63.75 -41.68
N ALA A 264 96.32 63.76 -42.60
CA ALA A 264 96.50 64.32 -43.95
C ALA A 264 96.91 65.81 -43.88
N ARG A 265 96.22 66.64 -43.08
CA ARG A 265 96.60 68.05 -42.88
C ARG A 265 98.00 68.21 -42.30
N THR A 266 98.39 67.40 -41.32
CA THR A 266 99.74 67.45 -40.74
C THR A 266 100.81 67.00 -41.73
N GLN A 267 100.48 66.03 -42.61
CA GLN A 267 101.36 65.62 -43.70
C GLN A 267 101.49 66.72 -44.76
N ASP A 268 100.39 67.36 -45.14
CA ASP A 268 100.39 68.52 -46.05
C ASP A 268 101.21 69.68 -45.46
N GLN A 269 100.99 70.02 -44.19
CA GLN A 269 101.78 71.04 -43.47
C GLN A 269 103.26 70.65 -43.38
N ALA A 270 103.59 69.39 -43.10
CA ALA A 270 104.96 68.90 -43.06
C ALA A 270 105.60 68.95 -44.47
N ALA A 271 104.85 68.65 -45.52
CA ALA A 271 105.30 68.76 -46.90
C ALA A 271 105.53 70.23 -47.31
N GLU A 272 104.63 71.14 -46.93
CA GLU A 272 104.80 72.59 -47.10
C GLU A 272 106.03 73.11 -46.35
N GLN A 273 106.22 72.71 -45.08
CA GLN A 273 107.40 73.07 -44.30
C GLN A 273 108.68 72.48 -44.89
N ALA A 274 108.66 71.25 -45.41
CA ALA A 274 109.80 70.65 -46.09
C ALA A 274 110.12 71.39 -47.40
N ALA A 275 109.11 71.77 -48.18
CA ALA A 275 109.27 72.58 -49.39
C ALA A 275 109.81 73.98 -49.07
N GLU A 276 109.33 74.61 -48.00
CA GLU A 276 109.81 75.90 -47.50
C GLU A 276 111.26 75.80 -47.01
N ALA A 277 111.59 74.78 -46.21
CA ALA A 277 112.96 74.52 -45.78
C ALA A 277 113.89 74.25 -46.98
N GLN A 278 113.39 73.59 -48.03
CA GLN A 278 114.13 73.38 -49.27
C GLN A 278 114.32 74.68 -50.05
N ARG A 279 113.30 75.55 -50.12
CA ARG A 279 113.42 76.92 -50.68
C ARG A 279 114.48 77.73 -49.93
N GLN A 280 114.40 77.77 -48.60
CA GLN A 280 115.36 78.47 -47.75
C GLN A 280 116.79 77.91 -47.90
N ARG A 281 116.95 76.59 -48.02
CA ARG A 281 118.25 75.98 -48.34
C ARG A 281 118.75 76.40 -49.71
N ALA A 282 117.88 76.37 -50.73
CA ALA A 282 118.25 76.81 -52.08
C ALA A 282 118.65 78.29 -52.08
N GLU A 283 117.87 79.17 -51.45
CA GLU A 283 118.18 80.61 -51.29
C GLU A 283 119.50 80.83 -50.53
N ARG A 284 119.73 80.10 -49.45
CA ARG A 284 121.00 80.15 -48.71
C ARG A 284 122.17 79.69 -49.58
N ASP A 285 122.02 78.59 -50.31
CA ASP A 285 123.08 78.06 -51.18
C ASP A 285 123.34 79.01 -52.37
N ASP A 286 122.30 79.69 -52.88
CA ASP A 286 122.37 80.74 -53.89
C ASP A 286 123.06 82.00 -53.35
N ALA A 287 122.77 82.41 -52.11
CA ALA A 287 123.44 83.50 -51.42
C ALA A 287 124.91 83.19 -51.13
N LEU A 288 125.23 81.95 -50.70
CA LEU A 288 126.61 81.49 -50.53
C LEU A 288 127.36 81.45 -51.86
N ARG A 289 126.69 81.06 -52.94
CA ARG A 289 127.28 81.10 -54.29
C ARG A 289 127.58 82.53 -54.73
N ARG A 290 126.66 83.47 -54.52
CA ARG A 290 126.89 84.90 -54.77
C ARG A 290 128.04 85.45 -53.94
N LEU A 291 128.12 85.10 -52.66
CA LEU A 291 129.24 85.47 -51.79
C LEU A 291 130.57 84.87 -52.29
N ALA A 292 130.57 83.61 -52.74
CA ALA A 292 131.75 82.97 -53.31
C ALA A 292 132.17 83.61 -54.64
N GLU A 293 131.21 84.00 -55.49
CA GLU A 293 131.42 84.76 -56.72
C GLU A 293 131.95 86.17 -56.43
N GLU A 294 131.40 86.87 -55.44
CA GLU A 294 131.90 88.16 -54.96
C GLU A 294 133.32 88.05 -54.40
N HIS A 295 133.63 87.01 -53.62
CA HIS A 295 134.99 86.74 -53.14
C HIS A 295 135.94 86.34 -54.26
N ALA A 296 135.48 85.59 -55.27
CA ALA A 296 136.26 85.30 -56.46
C ALA A 296 136.53 86.58 -57.27
N ALA A 297 135.52 87.43 -57.46
CA ALA A 297 135.65 88.72 -58.14
C ALA A 297 136.58 89.67 -57.36
N ARG A 298 136.50 89.70 -56.02
CA ARG A 298 137.43 90.45 -55.16
C ARG A 298 138.86 89.96 -55.29
N ARG A 299 139.10 88.64 -55.24
CA ARG A 299 140.43 88.06 -55.43
C ARG A 299 141.01 88.34 -56.82
N VAL A 300 140.17 88.31 -57.86
CA VAL A 300 140.59 88.71 -59.22
C VAL A 300 140.93 90.20 -59.27
N ALA A 301 140.11 91.05 -58.65
CA ALA A 301 140.36 92.50 -58.59
C ALA A 301 141.65 92.83 -57.80
N GLU A 302 141.88 92.16 -56.68
CA GLU A 302 143.12 92.26 -55.88
C GLU A 302 144.33 91.80 -56.69
N HIS A 303 144.23 90.67 -57.37
CA HIS A 303 145.32 90.14 -58.21
C HIS A 303 145.60 91.03 -59.44
N THR A 304 144.58 91.71 -60.01
CA THR A 304 144.79 92.70 -61.06
C THR A 304 145.37 94.01 -60.53
N ALA A 305 145.03 94.41 -59.30
CA ALA A 305 145.62 95.57 -58.65
C ALA A 305 147.10 95.33 -58.32
N GLU A 306 147.44 94.16 -57.81
CA GLU A 306 148.83 93.75 -57.57
C GLU A 306 149.64 93.67 -58.87
N ALA A 307 149.05 93.14 -59.95
CA ALA A 307 149.68 93.11 -61.27
C ALA A 307 149.89 94.52 -61.87
N ALA A 308 148.93 95.44 -61.65
CA ALA A 308 149.05 96.85 -62.05
C ALA A 308 150.12 97.59 -61.23
N GLN A 309 150.27 97.25 -59.96
CA GLN A 309 151.28 97.82 -59.07
C GLN A 309 152.70 97.35 -59.43
N ALA A 310 152.86 96.06 -59.74
CA ALA A 310 154.12 95.50 -60.23
C ALA A 310 154.55 96.09 -61.59
N THR A 311 153.58 96.38 -62.48
CA THR A 311 153.88 97.06 -63.76
C THR A 311 154.24 98.53 -63.57
N ALA A 312 153.62 99.23 -62.61
CA ALA A 312 153.98 100.61 -62.27
C ALA A 312 155.41 100.72 -61.68
N GLU A 313 155.82 99.77 -60.83
CA GLU A 313 157.18 99.72 -60.28
C GLU A 313 158.24 99.37 -61.34
N SER A 314 157.93 98.43 -62.24
CA SER A 314 158.78 98.11 -63.39
C SER A 314 158.99 99.32 -64.30
N LEU A 315 157.93 100.09 -64.59
CA LEU A 315 158.00 101.31 -65.39
C LEU A 315 158.80 102.42 -64.70
N ARG A 316 158.67 102.60 -63.38
CA ARG A 316 159.50 103.56 -62.62
C ARG A 316 160.98 103.21 -62.67
N THR A 317 161.31 101.93 -62.59
CA THR A 317 162.69 101.43 -62.66
C THR A 317 163.28 101.67 -64.04
N ALA A 318 162.53 101.39 -65.12
CA ALA A 318 162.96 101.65 -66.49
C ALA A 318 163.15 103.16 -66.78
N LEU A 319 162.34 104.02 -66.15
CA LEU A 319 162.44 105.48 -66.30
C LEU A 319 163.67 106.05 -65.58
N ALA A 320 164.03 105.48 -64.42
CA ALA A 320 165.27 105.81 -63.71
C ALA A 320 166.53 105.40 -64.51
N GLU A 321 166.52 104.22 -65.14
CA GLU A 321 167.63 103.76 -66.00
C GLU A 321 167.76 104.59 -67.30
N ALA A 322 166.64 105.04 -67.87
CA ALA A 322 166.64 105.91 -69.04
C ALA A 322 167.23 107.30 -68.71
N ASN A 323 166.88 107.87 -67.56
CA ASN A 323 167.43 109.15 -67.11
C ASN A 323 168.93 109.08 -66.82
N ALA A 324 169.40 107.99 -66.20
CA ALA A 324 170.83 107.75 -65.99
C ALA A 324 171.63 107.67 -67.31
N ARG A 325 171.03 107.16 -68.39
CA ARG A 325 171.64 107.15 -69.75
C ARG A 325 171.68 108.53 -70.40
N VAL A 326 170.69 109.37 -70.13
CA VAL A 326 170.66 110.75 -70.63
C VAL A 326 171.71 111.60 -69.92
N ASP A 327 171.88 111.44 -68.61
CA ASP A 327 172.89 112.15 -67.82
C ASP A 327 174.33 111.78 -68.25
N THR A 328 174.57 110.52 -68.60
CA THR A 328 175.88 110.07 -69.11
C THR A 328 176.19 110.59 -70.52
N LEU A 329 175.18 110.79 -71.38
CA LEU A 329 175.36 111.34 -72.72
C LEU A 329 175.53 112.87 -72.73
N LEU A 330 174.95 113.56 -71.74
CA LEU A 330 175.15 115.01 -71.55
C LEU A 330 176.55 115.32 -71.00
N ALA A 331 177.05 114.50 -70.07
CA ALA A 331 178.43 114.62 -69.56
C ALA A 331 179.52 114.41 -70.64
N ALA A 332 179.24 113.61 -71.68
CA ALA A 332 180.16 113.40 -72.80
C ALA A 332 180.21 114.56 -73.80
N ARG A 333 179.22 115.47 -73.78
CA ARG A 333 179.09 116.60 -74.71
C ARG A 333 179.76 117.88 -74.18
N GLU A 334 179.95 117.99 -72.87
CA GLU A 334 180.55 119.16 -72.21
C GLU A 334 182.10 119.14 -72.19
N ALA A 335 182.76 118.06 -72.63
CA ALA A 335 184.22 117.95 -72.70
C ALA A 335 184.87 118.49 -74.00
N ARG A 336 184.16 119.26 -74.84
CA ARG A 336 184.71 119.77 -76.12
C ARG A 336 184.55 121.26 -76.40
N GLN A 337 184.17 122.10 -75.43
CA GLN A 337 184.29 123.56 -75.57
C GLN A 337 184.29 124.26 -74.19
N GLU A 338 185.48 124.65 -73.74
CA GLU A 338 185.80 125.54 -72.61
C GLU A 338 185.34 126.99 -72.90
N PRO A 339 184.99 127.82 -71.88
CA PRO A 339 186.01 128.67 -71.26
C PRO A 339 185.77 129.09 -69.77
N SER A 340 186.83 129.57 -69.11
CA SER A 340 186.85 130.61 -68.02
C SER A 340 185.93 130.52 -66.78
N VAL A 341 186.59 130.46 -65.61
CA VAL A 341 186.34 131.03 -64.24
C VAL A 341 185.19 132.08 -64.06
N PRO A 342 184.72 132.38 -62.81
CA PRO A 342 183.57 131.89 -62.01
C PRO A 342 182.60 133.09 -61.67
N PRO A 343 181.91 133.25 -60.50
CA PRO A 343 181.23 132.35 -59.54
C PRO A 343 179.75 132.76 -59.20
N ASP A 344 179.11 131.93 -58.34
CA ASP A 344 178.34 132.29 -57.12
C ASP A 344 176.78 132.18 -57.04
N GLN A 345 176.34 131.20 -56.22
CA GLN A 345 175.31 131.15 -55.16
C GLN A 345 173.83 131.61 -55.34
N ALA A 346 172.88 130.68 -55.05
CA ALA A 346 171.97 130.64 -53.86
C ALA A 346 170.48 130.25 -54.09
N LYS A 347 170.02 129.20 -53.36
CA LYS A 347 168.74 128.98 -52.58
C LYS A 347 167.36 129.12 -53.28
N SER A 348 166.25 128.42 -52.96
CA SER A 348 165.71 127.54 -51.86
C SER A 348 164.34 126.97 -52.35
N GLY A 349 163.89 125.76 -52.01
CA GLY A 349 162.99 125.42 -50.86
C GLY A 349 161.56 124.99 -51.33
N ASP A 350 161.12 123.74 -51.05
CA ASP A 350 160.04 123.31 -50.08
C ASP A 350 158.57 123.37 -50.65
N ALA A 351 157.58 122.50 -50.35
CA ALA A 351 157.33 121.46 -49.33
C ALA A 351 156.12 120.51 -49.70
N ASP A 352 156.12 119.29 -49.14
CA ASP A 352 155.08 118.45 -48.45
C ASP A 352 153.57 118.45 -48.85
N ASP A 353 152.91 117.29 -49.11
CA ASP A 353 152.39 116.16 -48.26
C ASP A 353 150.99 116.43 -47.64
N ALA A 354 150.03 115.52 -47.42
CA ALA A 354 149.65 114.17 -47.86
C ALA A 354 148.26 113.85 -47.19
N GLN A 355 147.49 112.87 -47.71
CA GLN A 355 146.32 112.24 -47.06
C GLN A 355 146.37 110.72 -47.25
#